data_AF-A0A2E3I183-F1
#
_entry.id   AF-A0A2E3I183-F1
#
_cell.length_a   1.000
_cell.length_b   1.000
_cell.length_c   1.000
_cell.angle_alpha   90.00
_cell.angle_beta   90.00
_cell.angle_gamma   90.00
#
_symmetry.space_group_name_H-M   'P 1'
#
loop_
_entity.id
_entity.type
_entity.pdbx_description
1 polymer ?
#
loop_
_entity_poly.entity_id
_entity_poly.type
_entity_poly.pdbx_seq_one_letter_code
_entity_poly.pdbx_strand_id
1 'polypeptide(L)'
;MEINNTLTLEQLKPKLDLLFKLSGQKILDIEETWDSNQGTPVFTAEGKYTTRGWTEWTQGFQFGAALLQFDATGDSQFLDIARKNIIEKMATHVSHVGVHDHGFNNISTYGNLRRLILERLIERNDWEIHFCEMALKASAAVQASRWTNTSDGKGYIYSFNGPHSLFSDTMRSLRVLGVGYQLGHVLMGEGDCEISLLERLLHHSETNAKYNVYYGEERDRYDVRGRVVHESIFNINDGNYRCPSTQQGYSPFTTWTRGLAWVITGYAEQLEFFDTLSDKDLQPFGGRLKVSSHMVRAAKATADFYIKNTPIDGIPYWDTGAPSLPKLGDYLHQFSNPFNSYEPIDSSAAAITGQGLIRLGKYLQDHNERELGVAYYQAGLTIADTLLGSPYLSESENHQGLLLHSIYHHPNGWDYCPEGYKIPCGESSMWGDYHLREFALLLIRLSENQSYLTFFSNGD
;
A
#
# COMPACT_ATOMS: atom_id res chain seq x y z
N MET A 1 -20.34 -2.49 -2.61
CA MET A 1 -20.42 -1.09 -2.19
C MET A 1 -21.34 -0.31 -3.11
N GLU A 2 -21.98 0.73 -2.61
CA GLU A 2 -22.86 1.61 -3.40
C GLU A 2 -22.06 2.87 -3.74
N ILE A 3 -21.76 3.06 -5.03
CA ILE A 3 -20.89 4.17 -5.48
C ILE A 3 -21.72 5.46 -5.54
N ASN A 4 -21.32 6.46 -4.77
CA ASN A 4 -21.93 7.79 -4.84
C ASN A 4 -21.34 8.59 -6.03
N ASN A 5 -22.06 8.58 -7.14
CA ASN A 5 -21.65 9.26 -8.38
C ASN A 5 -21.76 10.80 -8.33
N THR A 6 -22.25 11.37 -7.22
CA THR A 6 -22.44 12.82 -7.07
C THR A 6 -21.34 13.49 -6.27
N LEU A 7 -20.43 12.71 -5.66
CA LEU A 7 -19.32 13.25 -4.89
C LEU A 7 -18.36 14.04 -5.78
N THR A 8 -17.90 15.14 -5.22
CA THR A 8 -16.90 16.03 -5.81
C THR A 8 -15.79 16.30 -4.80
N LEU A 9 -14.59 16.61 -5.28
CA LEU A 9 -13.47 16.96 -4.41
C LEU A 9 -13.76 18.18 -3.52
N GLU A 10 -14.55 19.14 -4.04
CA GLU A 10 -14.91 20.35 -3.29
C GLU A 10 -15.79 20.04 -2.07
N GLN A 11 -16.68 19.05 -2.17
CA GLN A 11 -17.46 18.58 -1.03
C GLN A 11 -16.61 17.89 0.06
N LEU A 12 -15.46 17.30 -0.33
CA LEU A 12 -14.55 16.63 0.61
C LEU A 12 -13.58 17.61 1.29
N LYS A 13 -13.36 18.82 0.75
CA LYS A 13 -12.36 19.78 1.25
C LYS A 13 -12.45 20.03 2.76
N PRO A 14 -13.63 20.31 3.36
CA PRO A 14 -13.71 20.54 4.81
C PRO A 14 -13.27 19.33 5.65
N LYS A 15 -13.54 18.11 5.17
CA LYS A 15 -13.14 16.88 5.85
C LYS A 15 -11.63 16.61 5.71
N LEU A 16 -11.06 16.95 4.55
CA LEU A 16 -9.62 16.87 4.29
C LEU A 16 -8.84 17.85 5.19
N ASP A 17 -9.33 19.09 5.33
CA ASP A 17 -8.74 20.10 6.21
C ASP A 17 -8.77 19.64 7.69
N LEU A 18 -9.90 19.05 8.12
CA LEU A 18 -10.02 18.48 9.47
C LEU A 18 -9.03 17.33 9.68
N LEU A 19 -8.88 16.42 8.71
CA LEU A 19 -7.93 15.33 8.78
C LEU A 19 -6.51 15.84 9.01
N PHE A 20 -6.05 16.83 8.23
CA PHE A 20 -4.66 17.32 8.36
C PHE A 20 -4.41 18.12 9.64
N LYS A 21 -5.46 18.74 10.20
CA LYS A 21 -5.42 19.30 11.56
C LYS A 21 -5.20 18.22 12.62
N LEU A 22 -5.98 17.15 12.59
CA LEU A 22 -5.88 16.03 13.54
C LEU A 22 -4.56 15.26 13.35
N SER A 23 -4.17 15.01 12.10
CA SER A 23 -2.94 14.33 11.71
C SER A 23 -1.70 14.96 12.34
N GLY A 24 -1.59 16.29 12.31
CA GLY A 24 -0.47 17.01 12.92
C GLY A 24 -0.38 16.75 14.42
N GLN A 25 -1.51 16.82 15.13
CA GLN A 25 -1.56 16.52 16.57
C GLN A 25 -1.11 15.08 16.87
N LYS A 26 -1.55 14.11 16.06
CA LYS A 26 -1.16 12.69 16.22
C LYS A 26 0.34 12.47 16.04
N ILE A 27 0.93 13.10 15.03
CA ILE A 27 2.37 12.98 14.76
C ILE A 27 3.18 13.57 15.92
N LEU A 28 2.76 14.73 16.45
CA LEU A 28 3.46 15.37 17.57
C LEU A 28 3.36 14.57 18.86
N ASP A 29 2.20 14.00 19.18
CA ASP A 29 2.01 13.13 20.34
C ASP A 29 2.95 11.90 20.27
N ILE A 30 3.00 11.23 19.11
CA ILE A 30 3.89 10.09 18.92
C ILE A 30 5.37 10.51 19.03
N GLU A 31 5.78 11.62 18.41
CA GLU A 31 7.17 12.10 18.50
C GLU A 31 7.58 12.47 19.94
N GLU A 32 6.65 13.01 20.74
CA GLU A 32 6.90 13.36 22.14
C GLU A 32 6.95 12.13 23.06
N THR A 33 6.11 11.12 22.81
CA THR A 33 5.86 10.05 23.78
C THR A 33 6.46 8.70 23.41
N TRP A 34 6.82 8.46 22.14
CA TRP A 34 7.32 7.17 21.70
C TRP A 34 8.79 6.94 22.08
N ASP A 35 9.03 5.86 22.82
CA ASP A 35 10.39 5.39 23.12
C ASP A 35 10.89 4.45 22.00
N SER A 36 11.83 4.94 21.19
CA SER A 36 12.41 4.16 20.09
C SER A 36 13.12 2.88 20.54
N ASN A 37 13.45 2.72 21.82
CA ASN A 37 14.01 1.46 22.33
C ASN A 37 12.98 0.31 22.36
N GLN A 38 11.69 0.62 22.23
CA GLN A 38 10.62 -0.39 22.19
C GLN A 38 10.48 -1.06 20.82
N GLY A 39 11.15 -0.51 19.79
CA GLY A 39 11.03 -0.90 18.38
C GLY A 39 10.10 0.02 17.60
N THR A 40 9.68 -0.43 16.42
CA THR A 40 8.76 0.32 15.56
C THR A 40 7.31 0.27 16.07
N PRO A 41 6.58 1.41 16.13
CA PRO A 41 5.15 1.43 16.42
C PRO A 41 4.34 0.81 15.28
N VAL A 42 3.49 -0.18 15.60
CA VAL A 42 2.76 -0.98 14.60
C VAL A 42 1.27 -0.67 14.58
N PHE A 43 0.60 -0.84 15.71
CA PHE A 43 -0.84 -0.59 15.88
C PHE A 43 -1.14 -0.09 17.29
N THR A 44 -2.29 0.53 17.49
CA THR A 44 -2.67 1.06 18.80
C THR A 44 -3.39 0.00 19.66
N ALA A 45 -3.18 0.06 20.97
CA ALA A 45 -3.99 -0.62 21.96
C ALA A 45 -4.36 0.40 23.03
N GLU A 46 -5.65 0.49 23.35
CA GLU A 46 -6.18 1.53 24.25
C GLU A 46 -5.81 2.93 23.77
N GLY A 47 -5.80 3.11 22.44
CA GLY A 47 -5.46 4.37 21.79
C GLY A 47 -3.99 4.77 21.82
N LYS A 48 -3.08 3.93 22.32
CA LYS A 48 -1.64 4.20 22.28
C LYS A 48 -0.93 3.22 21.36
N TYR A 49 0.02 3.70 20.55
CA TYR A 49 0.81 2.81 19.71
C TYR A 49 1.55 1.79 20.57
N THR A 50 1.72 0.59 20.02
CA THR A 50 2.46 -0.50 20.62
C THR A 50 3.35 -1.15 19.58
N THR A 51 4.35 -1.89 20.04
CA THR A 51 5.17 -2.73 19.16
C THR A 51 4.63 -4.14 19.12
N ARG A 52 4.48 -4.66 17.91
CA ARG A 52 4.17 -6.06 17.68
C ARG A 52 4.37 -6.35 16.21
N GLY A 53 5.45 -7.01 15.84
CA GLY A 53 5.73 -7.28 14.45
C GLY A 53 6.69 -8.44 14.30
N TRP A 54 6.65 -9.08 13.14
CA TRP A 54 7.70 -10.01 12.73
C TRP A 54 8.96 -9.29 12.26
N THR A 55 8.80 -8.03 11.85
CA THR A 55 9.81 -7.18 11.22
C THR A 55 9.54 -5.71 11.56
N GLU A 56 10.52 -4.84 11.35
CA GLU A 56 10.40 -3.37 11.51
C GLU A 56 9.75 -2.69 10.28
N TRP A 57 8.80 -3.35 9.60
CA TRP A 57 8.33 -2.95 8.28
C TRP A 57 7.52 -1.63 8.23
N THR A 58 7.11 -1.10 9.39
CA THR A 58 6.24 0.07 9.50
C THR A 58 6.98 1.37 9.84
N GLN A 59 8.29 1.33 10.05
CA GLN A 59 9.07 2.47 10.54
C GLN A 59 9.09 3.63 9.54
N GLY A 60 9.17 3.30 8.24
CA GLY A 60 9.10 4.31 7.20
C GLY A 60 7.73 4.97 7.08
N PHE A 61 6.64 4.33 7.53
CA PHE A 61 5.33 4.97 7.60
C PHE A 61 5.27 6.02 8.71
N GLN A 62 5.86 5.73 9.89
CA GLN A 62 5.92 6.70 10.99
C GLN A 62 6.62 7.99 10.54
N PHE A 63 7.83 7.89 9.98
CA PHE A 63 8.59 9.07 9.59
C PHE A 63 8.10 9.69 8.28
N GLY A 64 7.58 8.86 7.37
CA GLY A 64 6.93 9.32 6.15
C GLY A 64 5.65 10.12 6.39
N ALA A 65 4.92 9.86 7.49
CA ALA A 65 3.73 10.61 7.84
C ALA A 65 4.02 12.11 8.05
N ALA A 66 5.18 12.44 8.64
CA ALA A 66 5.61 13.82 8.81
C ALA A 66 5.93 14.53 7.48
N LEU A 67 6.48 13.82 6.49
CA LEU A 67 6.67 14.36 5.13
C LEU A 67 5.32 14.66 4.44
N LEU A 68 4.34 13.76 4.57
CA LEU A 68 3.00 13.96 4.01
C LEU A 68 2.26 15.12 4.70
N GLN A 69 2.46 15.28 6.01
CA GLN A 69 1.91 16.40 6.77
C GLN A 69 2.51 17.73 6.31
N PHE A 70 3.83 17.80 6.12
CA PHE A 70 4.50 18.99 5.57
C PHE A 70 3.96 19.31 4.17
N ASP A 71 3.86 18.31 3.29
CA ASP A 71 3.37 18.49 1.92
C ASP A 71 1.96 19.10 1.88
N ALA A 72 1.07 18.63 2.75
CA ALA A 72 -0.30 19.11 2.81
C ALA A 72 -0.47 20.50 3.45
N THR A 73 0.43 20.90 4.36
CA THR A 73 0.20 22.06 5.24
C THR A 73 1.24 23.18 5.11
N GLY A 74 2.42 22.87 4.56
CA GLY A 74 3.57 23.79 4.52
C GLY A 74 4.25 24.01 5.87
N ASP A 75 3.85 23.31 6.93
CA ASP A 75 4.42 23.49 8.27
C ASP A 75 5.80 22.82 8.39
N SER A 76 6.85 23.63 8.41
CA SER A 76 8.26 23.21 8.40
C SER A 76 8.65 22.36 9.62
N GLN A 77 7.91 22.42 10.73
CA GLN A 77 8.18 21.58 11.90
C GLN A 77 8.15 20.09 11.52
N PHE A 78 7.21 19.67 10.68
CA PHE A 78 7.09 18.27 10.28
C PHE A 78 8.20 17.84 9.32
N LEU A 79 8.68 18.76 8.48
CA LEU A 79 9.85 18.50 7.63
C LEU A 79 11.11 18.28 8.47
N ASP A 80 11.31 19.09 9.53
CA ASP A 80 12.45 18.96 10.43
C ASP A 80 12.42 17.65 11.22
N ILE A 81 11.23 17.27 11.73
CA ILE A 81 11.00 15.97 12.39
C ILE A 81 11.34 14.82 11.44
N ALA A 82 10.83 14.86 10.21
CA ALA A 82 11.08 13.82 9.22
C ALA A 82 12.57 13.70 8.89
N ARG A 83 13.24 14.81 8.57
CA ARG A 83 14.68 14.83 8.23
C ARG A 83 15.53 14.23 9.33
N LYS A 84 15.32 14.69 10.58
CA LYS A 84 16.05 14.19 11.74
C LYS A 84 15.89 12.67 11.87
N ASN A 85 14.65 12.17 11.89
CA ASN A 85 14.39 10.75 12.08
C ASN A 85 14.89 9.89 10.91
N ILE A 86 14.78 10.37 9.67
CA ILE A 86 15.29 9.65 8.49
C ILE A 86 16.81 9.51 8.55
N ILE A 87 17.52 10.58 8.91
CA ILE A 87 18.98 10.56 9.03
C ILE A 87 19.44 9.64 10.17
N GLU A 88 18.81 9.76 11.34
CA GLU A 88 19.26 9.06 12.55
C GLU A 88 18.86 7.57 12.57
N LYS A 89 17.72 7.20 11.98
CA LYS A 89 17.06 5.91 12.28
C LYS A 89 16.81 5.01 11.07
N MET A 90 16.83 5.53 9.83
CA MET A 90 16.43 4.72 8.66
C MET A 90 17.54 3.94 7.97
N ALA A 91 18.82 4.17 8.31
CA ALA A 91 19.96 3.54 7.62
C ALA A 91 19.91 1.99 7.62
N THR A 92 19.44 1.37 8.71
CA THR A 92 19.30 -0.10 8.81
C THR A 92 18.26 -0.67 7.85
N HIS A 93 17.26 0.12 7.45
CA HIS A 93 16.19 -0.30 6.53
C HIS A 93 16.66 -0.27 5.07
N VAL A 94 17.72 0.47 4.75
CA VAL A 94 18.31 0.52 3.40
C VAL A 94 19.02 -0.79 3.06
N SER A 95 19.68 -1.40 4.06
CA SER A 95 20.52 -2.59 3.91
C SER A 95 19.90 -3.86 4.51
N HIS A 96 18.61 -3.84 4.84
CA HIS A 96 17.93 -4.95 5.49
C HIS A 96 17.70 -6.16 4.55
N VAL A 97 18.69 -7.06 4.46
CA VAL A 97 18.62 -8.22 3.58
C VAL A 97 17.55 -9.26 3.93
N GLY A 98 16.96 -9.20 5.13
CA GLY A 98 15.99 -10.20 5.62
C GLY A 98 14.54 -10.01 5.20
N VAL A 99 14.15 -8.89 4.59
CA VAL A 99 12.75 -8.53 4.33
C VAL A 99 12.54 -7.98 2.92
N HIS A 100 11.29 -7.98 2.45
CA HIS A 100 10.91 -7.45 1.14
C HIS A 100 10.30 -6.04 1.24
N ASP A 101 10.18 -5.50 2.45
CA ASP A 101 9.46 -4.26 2.77
C ASP A 101 10.24 -2.96 2.46
N HIS A 102 11.25 -3.03 1.61
CA HIS A 102 12.09 -1.89 1.26
C HIS A 102 11.28 -0.78 0.60
N GLY A 103 10.37 -1.10 -0.32
CA GLY A 103 9.47 -0.10 -0.91
C GLY A 103 8.38 0.45 0.03
N PHE A 104 8.13 -0.18 1.18
CA PHE A 104 7.32 0.45 2.22
C PHE A 104 8.16 1.44 3.03
N ASN A 105 9.35 1.03 3.46
CA ASN A 105 10.17 1.86 4.32
C ASN A 105 10.83 3.04 3.58
N ASN A 106 11.54 2.73 2.49
CA ASN A 106 12.48 3.66 1.88
C ASN A 106 11.82 4.59 0.86
N ILE A 107 10.68 4.20 0.26
CA ILE A 107 9.91 5.12 -0.60
C ILE A 107 9.11 6.09 0.24
N SER A 108 8.48 5.64 1.34
CA SER A 108 7.73 6.52 2.24
C SER A 108 8.61 7.55 2.95
N THR A 109 9.92 7.31 3.03
CA THR A 109 10.92 8.22 3.61
C THR A 109 11.78 8.90 2.54
N TYR A 110 12.90 8.28 2.15
CA TYR A 110 13.85 8.82 1.17
C TYR A 110 13.19 9.17 -0.17
N GLY A 111 12.23 8.35 -0.62
CA GLY A 111 11.45 8.59 -1.84
C GLY A 111 10.62 9.86 -1.75
N ASN A 112 9.84 10.04 -0.68
CA ASN A 112 9.07 11.26 -0.44
C ASN A 112 9.96 12.50 -0.27
N LEU A 113 11.06 12.38 0.47
CA LEU A 113 11.99 13.51 0.64
C LEU A 113 12.61 13.93 -0.69
N ARG A 114 13.06 12.96 -1.51
CA ARG A 114 13.51 13.19 -2.88
C ARG A 114 12.43 13.86 -3.73
N ARG A 115 11.18 13.38 -3.66
CA ARG A 115 10.05 13.95 -4.39
C ARG A 115 9.81 15.41 -4.02
N LEU A 116 9.80 15.76 -2.74
CA LEU A 116 9.63 17.15 -2.29
C LEU A 116 10.72 18.07 -2.85
N ILE A 117 11.97 17.60 -2.93
CA ILE A 117 13.08 18.34 -3.55
C ILE A 117 12.84 18.54 -5.05
N LEU A 118 12.46 17.47 -5.76
CA LEU A 118 12.26 17.48 -7.21
C LEU A 118 11.06 18.32 -7.63
N GLU A 119 9.98 18.30 -6.85
CA GLU A 119 8.79 19.14 -7.03
C GLU A 119 9.01 20.58 -6.54
N ARG A 120 10.21 20.93 -6.06
CA ARG A 120 10.59 22.28 -5.58
C ARG A 120 9.72 22.77 -4.42
N LEU A 121 9.18 21.85 -3.63
CA LEU A 121 8.44 22.16 -2.40
C LEU A 121 9.38 22.46 -1.23
N ILE A 122 10.62 21.99 -1.31
CA ILE A 122 11.71 22.36 -0.40
C ILE A 122 12.91 22.83 -1.20
N GLU A 123 13.73 23.69 -0.60
CA GLU A 123 14.94 24.19 -1.23
C GLU A 123 15.86 23.03 -1.60
N ARG A 124 16.37 23.06 -2.84
CA ARG A 124 17.28 22.02 -3.33
C ARG A 124 18.60 22.07 -2.57
N ASN A 125 18.91 20.97 -1.90
CA ASN A 125 20.21 20.70 -1.33
C ASN A 125 20.83 19.48 -2.02
N ASP A 126 21.95 19.68 -2.72
CA ASP A 126 22.59 18.61 -3.49
C ASP A 126 23.12 17.46 -2.61
N TRP A 127 23.50 17.73 -1.37
CA TRP A 127 23.87 16.66 -0.44
C TRP A 127 22.65 15.81 -0.07
N GLU A 128 21.53 16.46 0.23
CA GLU A 128 20.29 15.78 0.65
C GLU A 128 19.70 14.91 -0.47
N ILE A 129 19.67 15.42 -1.70
CA ILE A 129 19.17 14.64 -2.84
C ILE A 129 20.09 13.45 -3.13
N HIS A 130 21.41 13.62 -3.13
CA HIS A 130 22.34 12.51 -3.35
C HIS A 130 22.28 11.47 -2.22
N PHE A 131 22.06 11.91 -0.97
CA PHE A 131 21.83 11.02 0.16
C PHE A 131 20.59 10.16 -0.05
N CYS A 132 19.46 10.77 -0.43
CA CYS A 132 18.23 10.04 -0.72
C CYS A 132 18.40 9.08 -1.90
N GLU A 133 19.02 9.53 -2.99
CA GLU A 133 19.22 8.71 -4.18
C GLU A 133 20.15 7.54 -3.91
N MET A 134 21.24 7.72 -3.15
CA MET A 134 22.10 6.60 -2.78
C MET A 134 21.34 5.57 -1.92
N ALA A 135 20.55 6.02 -0.95
CA ALA A 135 19.71 5.13 -0.13
C ALA A 135 18.71 4.34 -1.00
N LEU A 136 18.05 5.00 -1.95
CA LEU A 136 17.08 4.37 -2.85
C LEU A 136 17.74 3.37 -3.81
N LYS A 137 18.91 3.71 -4.37
CA LYS A 137 19.71 2.79 -5.21
C LYS A 137 20.08 1.52 -4.44
N ALA A 138 20.71 1.68 -3.28
CA ALA A 138 21.10 0.55 -2.43
C ALA A 138 19.88 -0.30 -2.02
N SER A 139 18.80 0.34 -1.58
CA SER A 139 17.57 -0.35 -1.22
C SER A 139 16.95 -1.13 -2.39
N ALA A 140 16.98 -0.58 -3.60
CA ALA A 140 16.47 -1.26 -4.78
C ALA A 140 17.28 -2.52 -5.11
N ALA A 141 18.61 -2.43 -5.06
CA ALA A 141 19.48 -3.57 -5.28
C ALA A 141 19.30 -4.65 -4.19
N VAL A 142 19.20 -4.26 -2.91
CA VAL A 142 18.98 -5.21 -1.82
C VAL A 142 17.63 -5.94 -1.99
N GLN A 143 16.54 -5.22 -2.27
CA GLN A 143 15.25 -5.88 -2.52
C GLN A 143 15.32 -6.79 -3.76
N ALA A 144 15.94 -6.35 -4.85
CA ALA A 144 16.09 -7.14 -6.08
C ALA A 144 16.98 -8.38 -5.91
N SER A 145 17.87 -8.40 -4.91
CA SER A 145 18.72 -9.55 -4.59
C SER A 145 17.95 -10.72 -3.98
N ARG A 146 16.77 -10.46 -3.40
CA ARG A 146 15.89 -11.47 -2.80
C ARG A 146 15.08 -12.22 -3.85
N TRP A 147 15.74 -12.85 -4.82
CA TRP A 147 15.10 -13.45 -5.99
C TRP A 147 14.95 -14.97 -5.91
N THR A 148 13.78 -15.47 -6.31
CA THR A 148 13.53 -16.88 -6.61
C THR A 148 13.12 -17.05 -8.06
N ASN A 149 13.75 -17.99 -8.78
CA ASN A 149 13.34 -18.34 -10.14
C ASN A 149 12.12 -19.27 -10.14
N THR A 150 11.26 -19.10 -11.14
CA THR A 150 10.13 -20.01 -11.41
C THR A 150 10.45 -20.95 -12.57
N SER A 151 9.73 -22.08 -12.66
CA SER A 151 9.97 -23.10 -13.69
C SER A 151 9.74 -22.62 -15.13
N ASP A 152 9.04 -21.50 -15.32
CA ASP A 152 8.81 -20.86 -16.62
C ASP A 152 9.88 -19.81 -17.00
N GLY A 153 11.01 -19.76 -16.27
CA GLY A 153 12.14 -18.89 -16.57
C GLY A 153 11.98 -17.44 -16.09
N LYS A 154 10.89 -17.14 -15.38
CA LYS A 154 10.68 -15.85 -14.69
C LYS A 154 11.15 -15.97 -13.23
N GLY A 155 10.54 -15.18 -12.35
CA GLY A 155 10.73 -15.30 -10.92
C GLY A 155 10.02 -14.21 -10.15
N TYR A 156 10.35 -14.13 -8.87
CA TYR A 156 9.76 -13.19 -7.94
C TYR A 156 10.71 -12.81 -6.81
N ILE A 157 10.37 -11.73 -6.12
CA ILE A 157 11.04 -11.28 -4.91
C ILE A 157 10.36 -11.99 -3.76
N TYR A 158 11.09 -12.83 -3.03
CA TYR A 158 10.50 -13.67 -1.99
C TYR A 158 10.30 -12.93 -0.66
N SER A 159 9.23 -13.29 0.03
CA SER A 159 8.82 -12.66 1.29
C SER A 159 9.78 -13.00 2.45
N PHE A 160 9.56 -12.44 3.64
CA PHE A 160 10.38 -12.77 4.80
C PHE A 160 10.22 -14.25 5.26
N ASN A 161 9.15 -14.95 4.83
CA ASN A 161 8.97 -16.38 5.08
C ASN A 161 10.06 -17.24 4.40
N GLY A 162 10.71 -16.69 3.37
CA GLY A 162 11.87 -17.30 2.71
C GLY A 162 11.63 -17.60 1.23
N PRO A 163 12.61 -18.22 0.55
CA PRO A 163 12.67 -18.28 -0.92
C PRO A 163 11.50 -18.98 -1.61
N HIS A 164 10.69 -19.75 -0.89
CA HIS A 164 9.53 -20.46 -1.43
C HIS A 164 8.26 -19.61 -1.49
N SER A 165 8.26 -18.41 -0.88
CA SER A 165 7.05 -17.65 -0.57
C SER A 165 6.97 -16.34 -1.36
N LEU A 166 5.88 -16.17 -2.11
CA LEU A 166 5.49 -14.93 -2.78
C LEU A 166 4.26 -14.33 -2.11
N PHE A 167 4.44 -13.24 -1.38
CA PHE A 167 3.30 -12.50 -0.81
C PHE A 167 2.67 -11.57 -1.85
N SER A 168 1.39 -11.22 -1.64
CA SER A 168 0.66 -10.30 -2.51
C SER A 168 1.09 -8.84 -2.35
N ASP A 169 1.53 -8.45 -1.16
CA ASP A 169 1.95 -7.09 -0.79
C ASP A 169 3.29 -6.67 -1.42
N THR A 170 4.12 -7.62 -1.82
CA THR A 170 5.36 -7.36 -2.56
C THR A 170 5.11 -6.51 -3.79
N MET A 171 3.93 -6.61 -4.41
CA MET A 171 3.51 -5.77 -5.54
C MET A 171 3.59 -4.27 -5.21
N ARG A 172 3.28 -3.89 -3.96
CA ARG A 172 3.36 -2.51 -3.49
C ARG A 172 4.80 -2.08 -3.16
N SER A 173 5.61 -3.01 -2.68
CA SER A 173 7.04 -2.76 -2.40
C SER A 173 7.88 -2.58 -3.67
N LEU A 174 7.41 -3.04 -4.84
CA LEU A 174 8.14 -2.94 -6.12
C LEU A 174 8.48 -1.50 -6.57
N ARG A 175 7.80 -0.50 -6.02
CA ARG A 175 8.12 0.93 -6.24
C ARG A 175 9.61 1.23 -6.14
N VAL A 176 10.31 0.61 -5.18
CA VAL A 176 11.74 0.89 -4.99
C VAL A 176 12.60 0.40 -6.14
N LEU A 177 12.23 -0.69 -6.82
CA LEU A 177 12.90 -1.14 -8.04
C LEU A 177 12.67 -0.14 -9.19
N GLY A 178 11.45 0.39 -9.30
CA GLY A 178 11.11 1.39 -10.33
C GLY A 178 11.94 2.66 -10.16
N VAL A 179 12.01 3.20 -8.94
CA VAL A 179 12.84 4.37 -8.62
C VAL A 179 14.33 4.06 -8.79
N GLY A 180 14.81 2.89 -8.35
CA GLY A 180 16.20 2.48 -8.55
C GLY A 180 16.58 2.42 -10.04
N TYR A 181 15.69 1.89 -10.88
CA TYR A 181 15.87 1.85 -12.33
C TYR A 181 15.91 3.26 -12.94
N GLN A 182 14.95 4.13 -12.58
CA GLN A 182 14.91 5.53 -13.04
C GLN A 182 16.19 6.30 -12.67
N LEU A 183 16.80 5.95 -11.53
CA LEU A 183 18.09 6.49 -11.09
C LEU A 183 19.31 5.89 -11.79
N GLY A 184 19.11 5.02 -12.79
CA GLY A 184 20.15 4.36 -13.56
C GLY A 184 20.90 3.28 -12.79
N HIS A 185 20.31 2.73 -11.74
CA HIS A 185 20.95 1.70 -10.93
C HIS A 185 20.68 0.28 -11.43
N VAL A 186 21.58 -0.62 -11.08
CA VAL A 186 21.51 -2.05 -11.37
C VAL A 186 21.92 -2.81 -10.11
N LEU A 187 21.44 -4.05 -9.98
CA LEU A 187 22.00 -4.96 -9.00
C LEU A 187 23.25 -5.61 -9.60
N MET A 188 24.41 -5.49 -8.95
CA MET A 188 25.62 -6.22 -9.32
C MET A 188 25.62 -7.59 -8.64
N GLY A 189 25.60 -8.66 -9.46
CA GLY A 189 25.69 -10.05 -9.02
C GLY A 189 27.12 -10.61 -9.08
N GLU A 190 27.24 -11.92 -8.93
CA GLU A 190 28.53 -12.62 -9.00
C GLU A 190 29.20 -12.43 -10.36
N GLY A 191 30.53 -12.27 -10.35
CA GLY A 191 31.31 -12.06 -11.57
C GLY A 191 31.00 -10.75 -12.30
N ASP A 192 30.61 -9.71 -11.56
CA ASP A 192 30.22 -8.40 -12.07
C ASP A 192 29.03 -8.46 -13.05
N CYS A 193 28.14 -9.45 -12.87
CA CYS A 193 26.94 -9.59 -13.69
C CYS A 193 25.92 -8.51 -13.34
N GLU A 194 25.63 -7.62 -14.28
CA GLU A 194 24.55 -6.63 -14.13
C GLU A 194 23.18 -7.31 -14.21
N ILE A 195 22.35 -7.09 -13.18
CA ILE A 195 20.96 -7.55 -13.10
C ILE A 195 20.03 -6.34 -13.18
N SER A 196 19.16 -6.34 -14.18
CA SER A 196 18.21 -5.25 -14.43
C SER A 196 17.12 -5.19 -13.35
N LEU A 197 16.99 -4.02 -12.71
CA LEU A 197 15.91 -3.74 -11.75
C LEU A 197 14.54 -3.71 -12.44
N LEU A 198 14.46 -3.19 -13.67
CA LEU A 198 13.22 -3.16 -14.46
C LEU A 198 12.75 -4.57 -14.85
N GLU A 199 13.68 -5.44 -15.27
CA GLU A 199 13.36 -6.83 -15.60
C GLU A 199 12.85 -7.58 -14.37
N ARG A 200 13.53 -7.43 -13.22
CA ARG A 200 13.10 -8.00 -11.93
C ARG A 200 11.69 -7.53 -11.55
N LEU A 201 11.42 -6.24 -11.69
CA LEU A 201 10.11 -5.66 -11.42
C LEU A 201 9.03 -6.27 -12.32
N LEU A 202 9.28 -6.32 -13.63
CA LEU A 202 8.32 -6.86 -14.59
C LEU A 202 8.05 -8.35 -14.33
N HIS A 203 9.08 -9.17 -14.25
CA HIS A 203 8.93 -10.61 -14.00
C HIS A 203 8.23 -10.88 -12.67
N HIS A 204 8.54 -10.11 -11.62
CA HIS A 204 7.81 -10.18 -10.36
C HIS A 204 6.32 -9.87 -10.56
N SER A 205 6.01 -8.75 -11.22
CA SER A 205 4.63 -8.30 -11.44
C SER A 205 3.81 -9.30 -12.25
N GLU A 206 4.42 -9.98 -13.21
CA GLU A 206 3.76 -11.03 -14.00
C GLU A 206 3.52 -12.29 -13.16
N THR A 207 4.50 -12.68 -12.35
CA THR A 207 4.39 -13.85 -11.46
C THR A 207 3.31 -13.60 -10.38
N ASN A 208 3.30 -12.42 -9.76
CA ASN A 208 2.25 -12.02 -8.81
C ASN A 208 0.87 -12.03 -9.48
N ALA A 209 0.73 -11.45 -10.67
CA ALA A 209 -0.53 -11.44 -11.42
C ALA A 209 -1.02 -12.86 -11.74
N LYS A 210 -0.10 -13.77 -12.07
CA LYS A 210 -0.42 -15.14 -12.46
C LYS A 210 -0.82 -16.02 -11.27
N TYR A 211 -0.15 -15.86 -10.13
CA TYR A 211 -0.27 -16.81 -9.02
C TYR A 211 -1.07 -16.26 -7.82
N ASN A 212 -1.00 -14.96 -7.54
CA ASN A 212 -1.73 -14.32 -6.45
C ASN A 212 -3.14 -13.87 -6.85
N VAL A 213 -3.34 -13.45 -8.11
CA VAL A 213 -4.65 -12.99 -8.61
C VAL A 213 -5.39 -14.12 -9.32
N TYR A 214 -6.69 -14.23 -9.03
CA TYR A 214 -7.60 -15.19 -9.64
C TYR A 214 -8.49 -14.50 -10.68
N TYR A 215 -8.86 -15.19 -11.75
CA TYR A 215 -9.50 -14.58 -12.92
C TYR A 215 -10.85 -15.18 -13.29
N GLY A 216 -11.27 -16.26 -12.63
CA GLY A 216 -12.50 -16.97 -12.99
C GLY A 216 -12.39 -17.70 -14.32
N GLU A 217 -11.21 -18.22 -14.62
CA GLU A 217 -10.86 -18.92 -15.87
C GLU A 217 -10.60 -20.39 -15.63
N GLU A 218 -11.34 -20.97 -14.67
CA GLU A 218 -11.30 -22.39 -14.33
C GLU A 218 -9.91 -22.89 -13.90
N ARG A 219 -9.10 -22.03 -13.28
CA ARG A 219 -7.81 -22.43 -12.67
C ARG A 219 -8.00 -23.58 -11.68
N ASP A 220 -9.02 -23.47 -10.83
CA ASP A 220 -9.46 -24.46 -9.86
C ASP A 220 -10.91 -24.18 -9.39
N ARG A 221 -11.45 -24.99 -8.46
CA ARG A 221 -12.84 -24.87 -7.97
C ARG A 221 -13.12 -23.58 -7.19
N TYR A 222 -12.10 -22.85 -6.75
CA TYR A 222 -12.19 -21.61 -5.98
C TYR A 222 -11.71 -20.39 -6.80
N ASP A 223 -11.60 -20.53 -8.12
CA ASP A 223 -11.21 -19.46 -9.02
C ASP A 223 -12.35 -18.45 -9.22
N VAL A 224 -12.37 -17.44 -8.35
CA VAL A 224 -13.30 -16.31 -8.42
C VAL A 224 -12.55 -15.11 -8.97
N ARG A 225 -13.05 -14.49 -10.03
CA ARG A 225 -12.39 -13.33 -10.66
C ARG A 225 -12.14 -12.20 -9.66
N GLY A 226 -10.89 -11.77 -9.58
CA GLY A 226 -10.42 -10.67 -8.73
C GLY A 226 -10.12 -11.05 -7.29
N ARG A 227 -10.38 -12.30 -6.88
CA ARG A 227 -9.89 -12.82 -5.61
C ARG A 227 -8.36 -12.76 -5.59
N VAL A 228 -7.81 -12.43 -4.43
CA VAL A 228 -6.37 -12.41 -4.19
C VAL A 228 -6.02 -13.38 -3.07
N VAL A 229 -5.08 -14.29 -3.32
CA VAL A 229 -4.46 -15.05 -2.25
C VAL A 229 -3.31 -14.24 -1.64
N HIS A 230 -3.25 -14.23 -0.31
CA HIS A 230 -2.21 -13.55 0.44
C HIS A 230 -0.81 -14.07 0.07
N GLU A 231 -0.60 -15.39 0.06
CA GLU A 231 0.68 -16.01 -0.18
C GLU A 231 0.59 -17.11 -1.25
N SER A 232 1.59 -17.18 -2.11
CA SER A 232 1.76 -18.22 -3.14
C SER A 232 3.04 -18.99 -2.86
N ILE A 233 2.93 -20.32 -2.73
CA ILE A 233 4.05 -21.21 -2.40
C ILE A 233 4.61 -21.90 -3.64
N PHE A 234 5.93 -21.91 -3.77
CA PHE A 234 6.68 -22.59 -4.83
C PHE A 234 7.66 -23.60 -4.23
N ASN A 235 7.97 -24.66 -4.99
CA ASN A 235 9.06 -25.55 -4.61
C ASN A 235 10.39 -25.00 -5.13
N ILE A 236 11.32 -24.79 -4.21
CA ILE A 236 12.65 -24.23 -4.43
C ILE A 236 13.61 -25.18 -5.17
N ASN A 237 13.29 -26.46 -5.29
CA ASN A 237 14.10 -27.42 -6.05
C ASN A 237 13.83 -27.34 -7.57
N ASP A 238 12.61 -27.03 -7.98
CA ASP A 238 12.19 -27.08 -9.38
C ASP A 238 11.48 -25.83 -9.90
N GLY A 239 11.22 -24.84 -9.04
CA GLY A 239 10.55 -23.58 -9.38
C GLY A 239 9.05 -23.72 -9.64
N ASN A 240 8.45 -24.90 -9.42
CA ASN A 240 7.03 -25.12 -9.70
C ASN A 240 6.13 -24.60 -8.57
N TYR A 241 5.02 -23.96 -8.96
CA TYR A 241 3.96 -23.56 -8.04
C TYR A 241 3.36 -24.78 -7.31
N ARG A 242 3.05 -24.61 -6.03
CA ARG A 242 2.50 -25.68 -5.17
C ARG A 242 1.08 -25.39 -4.74
N CYS A 243 0.86 -24.28 -4.05
CA CYS A 243 -0.46 -23.98 -3.50
C CYS A 243 -0.63 -22.51 -3.09
N PRO A 244 -1.88 -22.06 -2.94
CA PRO A 244 -2.18 -20.86 -2.18
C PRO A 244 -1.93 -21.08 -0.68
N SER A 245 -1.55 -20.03 0.03
CA SER A 245 -1.33 -19.98 1.48
C SER A 245 -1.80 -18.63 2.04
N THR A 246 -1.81 -18.49 3.36
CA THR A 246 -2.02 -17.21 4.03
C THR A 246 -1.39 -17.22 5.42
N GLN A 247 -0.91 -16.07 5.85
CA GLN A 247 -0.48 -15.82 7.23
C GLN A 247 -1.52 -15.01 8.01
N GLN A 248 -2.06 -13.95 7.40
CA GLN A 248 -2.95 -12.98 8.07
C GLN A 248 -4.43 -13.09 7.68
N GLY A 249 -4.76 -13.82 6.62
CA GLY A 249 -6.14 -14.08 6.20
C GLY A 249 -6.74 -15.29 6.89
N TYR A 250 -8.05 -15.46 6.81
CA TYR A 250 -8.74 -16.60 7.42
C TYR A 250 -8.37 -17.93 6.77
N SER A 251 -8.29 -17.97 5.44
CA SER A 251 -8.04 -19.18 4.69
C SER A 251 -7.29 -18.90 3.38
N PRO A 252 -6.45 -19.84 2.89
CA PRO A 252 -5.84 -19.75 1.56
C PRO A 252 -6.86 -19.73 0.41
N PHE A 253 -8.15 -19.97 0.68
CA PHE A 253 -9.25 -19.96 -0.29
C PHE A 253 -10.21 -18.77 -0.12
N THR A 254 -9.93 -17.87 0.82
CA THR A 254 -10.67 -16.60 0.99
C THR A 254 -9.79 -15.42 0.55
N THR A 255 -10.28 -14.19 0.71
CA THR A 255 -9.52 -12.99 0.35
C THR A 255 -9.34 -12.12 1.60
N TRP A 256 -8.12 -12.07 2.10
CA TRP A 256 -7.73 -11.08 3.09
C TRP A 256 -7.73 -9.69 2.44
N THR A 257 -8.53 -8.77 2.97
CA THR A 257 -8.90 -7.56 2.22
C THR A 257 -7.78 -6.55 2.10
N ARG A 258 -6.84 -6.53 3.05
CA ARG A 258 -5.61 -5.72 2.89
C ARG A 258 -4.64 -6.29 1.85
N GLY A 259 -4.52 -7.62 1.74
CA GLY A 259 -3.76 -8.25 0.66
C GLY A 259 -4.31 -7.88 -0.72
N LEU A 260 -5.64 -7.87 -0.85
CA LEU A 260 -6.33 -7.36 -2.04
C LEU A 260 -6.01 -5.88 -2.30
N ALA A 261 -6.09 -5.03 -1.27
CA ALA A 261 -5.82 -3.61 -1.37
C ALA A 261 -4.40 -3.29 -1.86
N TRP A 262 -3.40 -4.06 -1.40
CA TRP A 262 -2.02 -3.94 -1.87
C TRP A 262 -1.85 -4.24 -3.35
N VAL A 263 -2.58 -5.24 -3.85
CA VAL A 263 -2.54 -5.60 -5.28
C VAL A 263 -3.21 -4.52 -6.13
N ILE A 264 -4.39 -4.03 -5.73
CA ILE A 264 -5.11 -2.94 -6.45
C ILE A 264 -4.18 -1.73 -6.59
N THR A 265 -3.67 -1.25 -5.46
CA THR A 265 -2.91 0.01 -5.40
C THR A 265 -1.50 -0.17 -5.98
N GLY A 266 -0.89 -1.33 -5.76
CA GLY A 266 0.41 -1.69 -6.33
C GLY A 266 0.40 -1.68 -7.85
N TYR A 267 -0.57 -2.35 -8.49
CA TYR A 267 -0.68 -2.32 -9.96
C TYR A 267 -1.07 -0.94 -10.49
N ALA A 268 -1.97 -0.22 -9.84
CA ALA A 268 -2.33 1.14 -10.27
C ALA A 268 -1.12 2.07 -10.34
N GLU A 269 -0.24 2.04 -9.33
CA GLU A 269 0.99 2.82 -9.34
C GLU A 269 2.04 2.32 -10.33
N GLN A 270 2.19 1.00 -10.50
CA GLN A 270 3.11 0.50 -11.53
C GLN A 270 2.65 0.93 -12.91
N LEU A 271 1.35 0.91 -13.21
CA LEU A 271 0.82 1.43 -14.48
C LEU A 271 1.23 2.90 -14.70
N GLU A 272 1.03 3.76 -13.69
CA GLU A 272 1.47 5.16 -13.73
C GLU A 272 2.99 5.30 -14.00
N PHE A 273 3.82 4.46 -13.37
CA PHE A 273 5.26 4.47 -13.59
C PHE A 273 5.66 4.00 -14.99
N PHE A 274 5.07 2.90 -15.47
CA PHE A 274 5.38 2.34 -16.78
C PHE A 274 4.96 3.28 -17.93
N ASP A 275 3.95 4.12 -17.72
CA ASP A 275 3.60 5.18 -18.67
C ASP A 275 4.72 6.19 -18.90
N THR A 276 5.56 6.41 -17.90
CA THR A 276 6.70 7.34 -18.03
C THR A 276 7.93 6.74 -18.71
N LEU A 277 7.99 5.40 -18.81
CA LEU A 277 9.13 4.72 -19.43
C LEU A 277 9.11 4.90 -20.95
N SER A 278 10.29 4.91 -21.58
CA SER A 278 10.36 5.00 -23.03
C SER A 278 9.97 3.66 -23.68
N ASP A 279 9.45 3.71 -24.91
CA ASP A 279 9.15 2.46 -25.64
C ASP A 279 10.40 1.60 -25.83
N LYS A 280 11.59 2.22 -25.91
CA LYS A 280 12.89 1.53 -25.99
C LYS A 280 13.14 0.65 -24.77
N ASP A 281 12.81 1.13 -23.57
CA ASP A 281 13.00 0.38 -22.32
C ASP A 281 12.07 -0.83 -22.25
N LEU A 282 10.91 -0.76 -22.91
CA LEU A 282 9.89 -1.80 -22.88
C LEU A 282 9.99 -2.79 -24.06
N GLN A 283 10.66 -2.43 -25.16
CA GLN A 283 10.83 -3.32 -26.32
C GLN A 283 11.43 -4.69 -25.98
N PRO A 284 12.48 -4.82 -25.14
CA PRO A 284 13.04 -6.12 -24.77
C PRO A 284 12.01 -7.08 -24.14
N PHE A 285 10.95 -6.52 -23.56
CA PHE A 285 9.89 -7.26 -22.88
C PHE A 285 8.62 -7.42 -23.73
N GLY A 286 8.70 -7.09 -25.03
CA GLY A 286 7.59 -7.19 -25.98
C GLY A 286 6.71 -5.93 -26.08
N GLY A 287 7.21 -4.79 -25.59
CA GLY A 287 6.61 -3.47 -25.77
C GLY A 287 5.53 -3.13 -24.73
N ARG A 288 5.16 -1.85 -24.72
CA ARG A 288 4.23 -1.24 -23.73
C ARG A 288 2.91 -1.98 -23.57
N LEU A 289 2.28 -2.37 -24.68
CA LEU A 289 0.99 -3.05 -24.63
C LEU A 289 1.09 -4.40 -23.91
N LYS A 290 2.13 -5.18 -24.19
CA LYS A 290 2.32 -6.48 -23.56
C LYS A 290 2.61 -6.33 -22.06
N VAL A 291 3.52 -5.44 -21.72
CA VAL A 291 3.93 -5.14 -20.34
C VAL A 291 2.79 -4.58 -19.47
N SER A 292 1.92 -3.74 -20.03
CA SER A 292 0.79 -3.17 -19.26
C SER A 292 -0.40 -4.14 -19.17
N SER A 293 -0.56 -5.07 -20.12
CA SER A 293 -1.77 -5.90 -20.22
C SER A 293 -2.08 -6.73 -18.97
N HIS A 294 -1.09 -7.39 -18.36
CA HIS A 294 -1.33 -8.17 -17.14
C HIS A 294 -1.59 -7.26 -15.93
N MET A 295 -0.95 -6.10 -15.87
CA MET A 295 -1.15 -5.13 -14.79
C MET A 295 -2.56 -4.54 -14.84
N VAL A 296 -3.00 -4.07 -16.02
CA VAL A 296 -4.37 -3.57 -16.23
C VAL A 296 -5.39 -4.65 -15.91
N ARG A 297 -5.16 -5.88 -16.37
CA ARG A 297 -6.05 -7.02 -16.12
C ARG A 297 -6.16 -7.33 -14.62
N ALA A 298 -5.02 -7.40 -13.92
CA ALA A 298 -5.00 -7.65 -12.49
C ALA A 298 -5.69 -6.53 -11.70
N ALA A 299 -5.34 -5.27 -11.99
CA ALA A 299 -5.91 -4.09 -11.31
C ALA A 299 -7.43 -3.99 -11.46
N LYS A 300 -7.97 -4.22 -12.68
CA LYS A 300 -9.42 -4.23 -12.90
C LYS A 300 -10.09 -5.40 -12.19
N ALA A 301 -9.51 -6.59 -12.28
CA ALA A 301 -10.09 -7.77 -11.65
C ALA A 301 -10.24 -7.57 -10.14
N THR A 302 -9.18 -7.10 -9.49
CA THR A 302 -9.17 -6.87 -8.04
C THR A 302 -10.05 -5.69 -7.63
N ALA A 303 -10.09 -4.60 -8.40
CA ALA A 303 -11.00 -3.48 -8.17
C ALA A 303 -12.48 -3.90 -8.24
N ASP A 304 -12.87 -4.64 -9.28
CA ASP A 304 -14.22 -5.19 -9.42
C ASP A 304 -14.59 -6.07 -8.23
N PHE A 305 -13.67 -6.94 -7.80
CA PHE A 305 -13.88 -7.84 -6.66
C PHE A 305 -14.05 -7.07 -5.35
N TYR A 306 -13.22 -6.04 -5.11
CA TYR A 306 -13.38 -5.17 -3.95
C TYR A 306 -14.76 -4.51 -3.92
N ILE A 307 -15.15 -3.87 -5.02
CA ILE A 307 -16.45 -3.18 -5.13
C ILE A 307 -17.61 -4.15 -4.87
N LYS A 308 -17.53 -5.37 -5.40
CA LYS A 308 -18.56 -6.40 -5.23
C LYS A 308 -18.64 -6.99 -3.82
N ASN A 309 -17.52 -7.11 -3.11
CA ASN A 309 -17.43 -7.83 -1.83
C ASN A 309 -17.23 -6.90 -0.62
N THR A 310 -17.66 -5.65 -0.75
CA THR A 310 -17.56 -4.63 0.31
C THR A 310 -18.95 -4.05 0.62
N PRO A 311 -19.29 -3.81 1.90
CA PRO A 311 -20.48 -3.04 2.34
C PRO A 311 -20.73 -1.73 1.58
N ILE A 312 -21.94 -1.16 1.71
CA ILE A 312 -22.39 -0.06 0.84
C ILE A 312 -21.54 1.21 0.97
N ASP A 313 -20.94 1.43 2.14
CA ASP A 313 -20.09 2.58 2.49
C ASP A 313 -18.62 2.44 2.02
N GLY A 314 -18.26 1.32 1.39
CA GLY A 314 -16.92 1.08 0.86
C GLY A 314 -15.90 0.59 1.88
N ILE A 315 -16.32 0.20 3.09
CA ILE A 315 -15.41 -0.28 4.15
C ILE A 315 -15.52 -1.80 4.31
N PRO A 316 -14.44 -2.56 4.05
CA PRO A 316 -14.51 -4.02 3.97
C PRO A 316 -14.38 -4.66 5.34
N TYR A 317 -14.93 -5.87 5.47
CA TYR A 317 -14.54 -6.79 6.55
C TYR A 317 -13.09 -7.26 6.35
N TRP A 318 -12.42 -7.66 7.42
CA TRP A 318 -10.98 -8.01 7.36
C TRP A 318 -10.65 -9.15 6.38
N ASP A 319 -11.59 -10.07 6.13
CA ASP A 319 -11.47 -11.16 5.17
C ASP A 319 -12.85 -11.50 4.59
N THR A 320 -12.94 -11.70 3.27
CA THR A 320 -14.23 -11.94 2.57
C THR A 320 -14.86 -13.30 2.85
N GLY A 321 -14.15 -14.20 3.53
CA GLY A 321 -14.67 -15.49 3.96
C GLY A 321 -14.50 -15.75 5.44
N ALA A 322 -14.39 -14.70 6.26
CA ALA A 322 -14.31 -14.83 7.70
C ALA A 322 -15.52 -15.63 8.26
N PRO A 323 -15.30 -16.53 9.23
CA PRO A 323 -16.22 -17.62 9.55
C PRO A 323 -17.56 -17.17 10.12
N SER A 324 -17.62 -16.00 10.77
CA SER A 324 -18.82 -15.43 11.35
C SER A 324 -19.50 -14.39 10.47
N LEU A 325 -19.02 -14.12 9.24
CA LEU A 325 -19.72 -13.26 8.27
C LEU A 325 -21.19 -13.67 8.05
N PRO A 326 -21.55 -14.97 7.91
CA PRO A 326 -22.95 -15.36 7.72
C PRO A 326 -23.88 -14.92 8.87
N LYS A 327 -23.34 -14.68 10.07
CA LYS A 327 -24.12 -14.21 11.23
C LYS A 327 -24.51 -12.73 11.11
N LEU A 328 -23.85 -11.97 10.23
CA LEU A 328 -24.19 -10.58 9.91
C LEU A 328 -25.34 -10.46 8.90
N GLY A 329 -25.81 -11.58 8.33
CA GLY A 329 -26.87 -11.58 7.33
C GLY A 329 -26.43 -10.93 6.02
N ASP A 330 -27.27 -10.06 5.46
CA ASP A 330 -27.00 -9.36 4.20
C ASP A 330 -26.09 -8.13 4.39
N TYR A 331 -24.89 -8.37 4.93
CA TYR A 331 -23.96 -7.32 5.32
C TYR A 331 -23.42 -6.48 4.15
N LEU A 332 -23.48 -6.99 2.92
CA LEU A 332 -23.00 -6.30 1.72
C LEU A 332 -23.95 -5.19 1.25
N HIS A 333 -25.23 -5.25 1.63
CA HIS A 333 -26.24 -4.23 1.33
C HIS A 333 -26.56 -3.35 2.55
N GLN A 334 -25.66 -3.30 3.53
CA GLN A 334 -25.76 -2.48 4.73
C GLN A 334 -24.50 -1.62 4.88
N PHE A 335 -24.59 -0.58 5.70
CA PHE A 335 -23.40 0.12 6.19
C PHE A 335 -22.53 -0.86 6.98
N SER A 336 -21.22 -0.75 6.84
CA SER A 336 -20.31 -1.54 7.66
C SER A 336 -20.48 -1.13 9.13
N ASN A 337 -20.35 -2.07 10.05
CA ASN A 337 -20.52 -1.81 11.47
C ASN A 337 -19.26 -2.26 12.22
N PRO A 338 -18.35 -1.34 12.58
CA PRO A 338 -17.14 -1.71 13.32
C PRO A 338 -17.41 -2.24 14.73
N PHE A 339 -18.61 -2.05 15.28
CA PHE A 339 -18.99 -2.41 16.65
C PHE A 339 -19.92 -3.64 16.71
N ASN A 340 -19.99 -4.42 15.63
CA ASN A 340 -20.76 -5.66 15.63
C ASN A 340 -20.15 -6.74 16.57
N SER A 341 -20.81 -7.89 16.69
CA SER A 341 -20.39 -8.96 17.62
C SER A 341 -19.70 -10.17 16.97
N TYR A 342 -19.39 -10.10 15.66
CA TYR A 342 -19.08 -11.27 14.85
C TYR A 342 -17.75 -11.17 14.10
N GLU A 343 -17.52 -10.12 13.31
CA GLU A 343 -16.30 -9.99 12.48
C GLU A 343 -15.84 -8.53 12.42
N PRO A 344 -14.55 -8.23 12.57
CA PRO A 344 -14.06 -6.87 12.46
C PRO A 344 -14.01 -6.38 11.01
N ILE A 345 -14.13 -5.06 10.86
CA ILE A 345 -13.81 -4.38 9.60
C ILE A 345 -12.32 -4.05 9.55
N ASP A 346 -11.78 -3.78 8.36
CA ASP A 346 -10.42 -3.27 8.22
C ASP A 346 -10.42 -1.98 7.40
N SER A 347 -10.42 -0.85 8.10
CA SER A 347 -10.41 0.47 7.47
C SER A 347 -9.10 0.76 6.75
N SER A 348 -7.99 0.12 7.14
CA SER A 348 -6.71 0.28 6.47
C SER A 348 -6.74 -0.25 5.03
N ALA A 349 -7.42 -1.38 4.80
CA ALA A 349 -7.67 -1.91 3.46
C ALA A 349 -8.49 -0.92 2.60
N ALA A 350 -9.46 -0.21 3.20
CA ALA A 350 -10.22 0.81 2.52
C ALA A 350 -9.35 2.02 2.14
N ALA A 351 -8.54 2.54 3.06
CA ALA A 351 -7.66 3.69 2.80
C ALA A 351 -6.65 3.40 1.67
N ILE A 352 -6.09 2.20 1.65
CA ILE A 352 -5.19 1.73 0.59
C ILE A 352 -5.97 1.62 -0.73
N THR A 353 -7.12 0.94 -0.72
CA THR A 353 -7.92 0.72 -1.94
C THR A 353 -8.44 2.02 -2.53
N GLY A 354 -8.87 2.99 -1.71
CA GLY A 354 -9.32 4.30 -2.17
C GLY A 354 -8.27 5.00 -3.03
N GLN A 355 -6.99 4.94 -2.63
CA GLN A 355 -5.89 5.44 -3.44
C GLN A 355 -5.79 4.69 -4.77
N GLY A 356 -5.81 3.35 -4.71
CA GLY A 356 -5.68 2.50 -5.89
C GLY A 356 -6.79 2.75 -6.91
N LEU A 357 -8.02 2.97 -6.44
CA LEU A 357 -9.19 3.26 -7.28
C LEU A 357 -9.14 4.65 -7.92
N ILE A 358 -8.69 5.69 -7.19
CA ILE A 358 -8.46 7.01 -7.79
C ILE A 358 -7.37 6.93 -8.87
N ARG A 359 -6.24 6.30 -8.57
CA ARG A 359 -5.10 6.14 -9.48
C ARG A 359 -5.48 5.36 -10.74
N LEU A 360 -6.05 4.17 -10.56
CA LEU A 360 -6.53 3.33 -11.66
C LEU A 360 -7.62 4.04 -12.47
N GLY A 361 -8.54 4.72 -11.79
CA GLY A 361 -9.61 5.48 -12.42
C GLY A 361 -9.08 6.57 -13.35
N LYS A 362 -8.06 7.32 -12.92
CA LYS A 362 -7.39 8.32 -13.76
C LYS A 362 -6.64 7.68 -14.92
N TYR A 363 -5.82 6.66 -14.64
CA TYR A 363 -5.08 5.92 -15.67
C TYR A 363 -6.02 5.43 -16.79
N LEU A 364 -7.16 4.82 -16.45
CA LEU A 364 -8.12 4.32 -17.44
C LEU A 364 -8.83 5.44 -18.22
N GLN A 365 -9.09 6.58 -17.59
CA GLN A 365 -9.63 7.75 -18.29
C GLN A 365 -8.66 8.26 -19.37
N ASP A 366 -7.36 8.21 -19.10
CA ASP A 366 -6.32 8.64 -20.03
C ASP A 366 -6.02 7.57 -21.11
N HIS A 367 -6.44 6.31 -20.89
CA HIS A 367 -6.19 5.16 -21.75
C HIS A 367 -7.43 4.62 -22.49
N ASN A 368 -8.35 5.49 -22.89
CA ASN A 368 -9.55 5.17 -23.68
C ASN A 368 -10.60 4.27 -22.98
N GLU A 369 -10.58 4.17 -21.65
CA GLU A 369 -11.56 3.44 -20.84
C GLU A 369 -12.29 4.35 -19.85
N ARG A 370 -12.73 5.51 -20.37
CA ARG A 370 -13.26 6.62 -19.58
C ARG A 370 -14.42 6.25 -18.66
N GLU A 371 -15.40 5.48 -19.14
CA GLU A 371 -16.57 5.13 -18.33
C GLU A 371 -16.18 4.30 -17.09
N LEU A 372 -15.40 3.24 -17.30
CA LEU A 372 -14.88 2.42 -16.20
C LEU A 372 -13.96 3.24 -15.28
N GLY A 373 -13.12 4.08 -15.87
CA GLY A 373 -12.23 4.97 -15.11
C GLY A 373 -12.97 5.97 -14.23
N VAL A 374 -14.10 6.52 -14.69
CA VAL A 374 -14.98 7.38 -13.88
C VAL A 374 -15.63 6.58 -12.75
N ALA A 375 -16.08 5.36 -13.01
CA ALA A 375 -16.69 4.51 -11.98
C ALA A 375 -15.71 4.18 -10.84
N TYR A 376 -14.47 3.80 -11.15
CA TYR A 376 -13.44 3.56 -10.13
C TYR A 376 -13.05 4.84 -9.40
N TYR A 377 -12.92 5.95 -10.12
CA TYR A 377 -12.64 7.24 -9.49
C TYR A 377 -13.73 7.61 -8.46
N GLN A 378 -15.01 7.44 -8.81
CA GLN A 378 -16.11 7.70 -7.89
C GLN A 378 -16.20 6.70 -6.73
N ALA A 379 -15.83 5.44 -6.94
CA ALA A 379 -15.69 4.47 -5.86
C ALA A 379 -14.61 4.92 -4.86
N GLY A 380 -13.49 5.44 -5.35
CA GLY A 380 -12.45 6.05 -4.52
C GLY A 380 -12.99 7.23 -3.70
N LEU A 381 -13.70 8.17 -4.32
CA LEU A 381 -14.31 9.31 -3.59
C LEU A 381 -15.33 8.86 -2.54
N THR A 382 -16.11 7.82 -2.83
CA THR A 382 -17.06 7.23 -1.87
C THR A 382 -16.35 6.71 -0.63
N ILE A 383 -15.24 5.98 -0.81
CA ILE A 383 -14.42 5.50 0.32
C ILE A 383 -13.85 6.67 1.13
N ALA A 384 -13.35 7.72 0.45
CA ALA A 384 -12.82 8.90 1.12
C ALA A 384 -13.91 9.58 1.97
N ASP A 385 -15.10 9.79 1.43
CA ASP A 385 -16.20 10.44 2.14
C ASP A 385 -16.55 9.73 3.46
N THR A 386 -16.54 8.39 3.44
CA THR A 386 -16.76 7.53 4.61
C THR A 386 -15.60 7.62 5.62
N LEU A 387 -14.36 7.40 5.16
CA LEU A 387 -13.18 7.34 6.05
C LEU A 387 -12.86 8.67 6.73
N LEU A 388 -13.20 9.78 6.09
CA LEU A 388 -12.96 11.12 6.62
C LEU A 388 -14.02 11.57 7.64
N GLY A 389 -14.90 10.66 8.07
CA GLY A 389 -15.91 10.92 9.10
C GLY A 389 -15.93 9.86 10.21
N SER A 390 -16.75 10.12 11.23
CA SER A 390 -17.04 9.14 12.26
C SER A 390 -17.76 7.91 11.68
N PRO A 391 -17.48 6.68 12.17
CA PRO A 391 -16.60 6.36 13.30
C PRO A 391 -15.11 6.10 12.93
N TYR A 392 -14.68 6.39 11.70
CA TYR A 392 -13.34 5.99 11.22
C TYR A 392 -12.24 7.03 11.49
N LEU A 393 -12.52 8.31 11.33
CA LEU A 393 -11.56 9.37 11.64
C LEU A 393 -11.50 9.61 13.16
N SER A 394 -10.32 9.46 13.74
CA SER A 394 -10.11 9.69 15.18
C SER A 394 -10.03 11.17 15.52
N GLU A 395 -11.10 11.70 16.13
CA GLU A 395 -11.15 13.07 16.66
C GLU A 395 -10.68 13.18 18.12
N SER A 396 -10.45 12.04 18.80
CA SER A 396 -10.10 12.01 20.23
C SER A 396 -8.65 12.43 20.47
N GLU A 397 -8.41 13.43 21.30
CA GLU A 397 -7.05 13.85 21.72
C GLU A 397 -6.29 12.75 22.50
N ASN A 398 -7.00 11.79 23.10
CA ASN A 398 -6.40 10.70 23.88
C ASN A 398 -6.04 9.45 23.05
N HIS A 399 -6.22 9.51 21.73
CA HIS A 399 -5.90 8.42 20.82
C HIS A 399 -4.79 8.85 19.85
N GLN A 400 -3.66 8.14 19.83
CA GLN A 400 -2.49 8.47 19.01
C GLN A 400 -2.68 8.18 17.53
N GLY A 401 -3.54 7.21 17.19
CA GLY A 401 -3.88 6.88 15.81
C GLY A 401 -4.89 7.84 15.16
N LEU A 402 -4.81 7.95 13.83
CA LEU A 402 -5.66 8.80 12.98
C LEU A 402 -6.83 8.03 12.36
N LEU A 403 -6.57 6.84 11.81
CA LEU A 403 -7.56 5.98 11.16
C LEU A 403 -7.93 4.82 12.08
N LEU A 404 -9.14 4.82 12.63
CA LEU A 404 -9.64 3.79 13.54
C LEU A 404 -10.12 2.54 12.80
N HIS A 405 -10.26 1.44 13.55
CA HIS A 405 -10.75 0.14 13.08
C HIS A 405 -9.83 -0.53 12.05
N SER A 406 -8.51 -0.43 12.25
CA SER A 406 -7.53 -1.21 11.52
C SER A 406 -7.36 -2.60 12.14
N ILE A 407 -7.13 -3.62 11.32
CA ILE A 407 -6.88 -5.00 11.79
C ILE A 407 -5.52 -5.47 11.33
N TYR A 408 -4.57 -5.69 12.23
CA TYR A 408 -3.25 -6.20 11.90
C TYR A 408 -3.23 -7.69 11.62
N HIS A 409 -3.53 -8.54 12.62
CA HIS A 409 -3.32 -9.99 12.50
C HIS A 409 -4.37 -10.79 13.27
N HIS A 410 -5.59 -10.79 12.73
CA HIS A 410 -6.74 -11.41 13.38
C HIS A 410 -6.54 -12.89 13.73
N PRO A 411 -5.97 -13.75 12.85
CA PRO A 411 -5.74 -15.16 13.17
C PRO A 411 -4.80 -15.42 14.36
N ASN A 412 -3.87 -14.52 14.65
CA ASN A 412 -2.94 -14.67 15.79
C ASN A 412 -3.48 -14.02 17.07
N GLY A 413 -4.66 -13.38 17.02
CA GLY A 413 -5.25 -12.69 18.17
C GLY A 413 -4.40 -11.52 18.68
N TRP A 414 -3.70 -10.83 17.78
CA TRP A 414 -2.81 -9.72 18.16
C TRP A 414 -3.55 -8.40 18.35
N ASP A 415 -4.65 -8.23 17.63
CA ASP A 415 -5.45 -7.02 17.62
C ASP A 415 -6.14 -6.81 18.97
N TYR A 416 -6.11 -5.58 19.48
CA TYR A 416 -6.71 -5.26 20.76
C TYR A 416 -8.24 -5.31 20.68
N CYS A 417 -8.86 -5.99 21.63
CA CYS A 417 -10.31 -6.10 21.79
C CYS A 417 -10.71 -5.35 23.06
N PRO A 418 -11.41 -4.20 22.97
CA PRO A 418 -11.82 -3.45 24.14
C PRO A 418 -12.74 -4.25 25.06
N GLU A 419 -12.71 -3.94 26.36
CA GLU A 419 -13.58 -4.59 27.34
C GLU A 419 -15.07 -4.44 26.94
N GLY A 420 -15.83 -5.55 27.04
CA GLY A 420 -17.24 -5.60 26.64
C GLY A 420 -17.48 -5.88 25.17
N TYR A 421 -16.45 -5.84 24.31
CA TYR A 421 -16.54 -6.21 22.90
C TYR A 421 -16.10 -7.66 22.66
N LYS A 422 -16.56 -8.24 21.55
CA LYS A 422 -16.22 -9.62 21.15
C LYS A 422 -15.23 -9.69 19.99
N ILE A 423 -14.99 -8.55 19.35
CA ILE A 423 -14.10 -8.41 18.19
C ILE A 423 -13.23 -7.17 18.38
N PRO A 424 -12.03 -7.14 17.78
CA PRO A 424 -11.19 -5.96 17.76
C PRO A 424 -11.90 -4.78 17.08
N CYS A 425 -11.85 -3.60 17.70
CA CYS A 425 -12.39 -2.37 17.16
C CYS A 425 -11.79 -1.16 17.89
N GLY A 426 -11.85 0.02 17.28
CA GLY A 426 -11.47 1.28 17.91
C GLY A 426 -9.98 1.59 17.87
N GLU A 427 -9.16 0.76 17.23
CA GLU A 427 -7.70 0.93 17.16
C GLU A 427 -7.21 1.24 15.76
N SER A 428 -6.05 1.89 15.68
CA SER A 428 -5.36 2.30 14.45
C SER A 428 -4.15 1.44 14.14
N SER A 429 -3.63 1.63 12.93
CA SER A 429 -2.37 1.03 12.49
C SER A 429 -1.50 2.06 11.81
N MET A 430 -0.18 1.91 11.91
CA MET A 430 0.76 2.89 11.35
C MET A 430 0.66 2.98 9.82
N TRP A 431 0.41 1.85 9.13
CA TRP A 431 0.14 1.86 7.68
C TRP A 431 -1.22 2.45 7.35
N GLY A 432 -2.27 2.17 8.14
CA GLY A 432 -3.60 2.75 7.93
C GLY A 432 -3.57 4.28 8.05
N ASP A 433 -2.89 4.76 9.08
CA ASP A 433 -2.61 6.17 9.34
C ASP A 433 -1.82 6.83 8.22
N TYR A 434 -0.74 6.20 7.74
CA TYR A 434 0.05 6.71 6.64
C TYR A 434 -0.75 6.75 5.33
N HIS A 435 -1.46 5.67 5.01
CA HIS A 435 -2.21 5.58 3.76
C HIS A 435 -3.47 6.46 3.75
N LEU A 436 -4.08 6.73 4.90
CA LEU A 436 -5.13 7.75 4.97
C LEU A 436 -4.57 9.14 4.66
N ARG A 437 -3.37 9.48 5.17
CA ARG A 437 -2.67 10.74 4.82
C ARG A 437 -2.28 10.80 3.34
N GLU A 438 -1.70 9.72 2.81
CA GLU A 438 -1.30 9.62 1.39
C GLU A 438 -2.53 9.76 0.47
N PHE A 439 -3.66 9.18 0.88
CA PHE A 439 -4.93 9.32 0.18
C PHE A 439 -5.48 10.74 0.24
N ALA A 440 -5.53 11.34 1.42
CA ALA A 440 -6.00 12.71 1.60
C ALA A 440 -5.14 13.71 0.83
N LEU A 441 -3.81 13.55 0.84
CA LEU A 441 -2.88 14.38 0.07
C LEU A 441 -3.11 14.25 -1.44
N LEU A 442 -3.33 13.03 -1.95
CA LEU A 442 -3.69 12.79 -3.35
C LEU A 442 -4.95 13.57 -3.73
N LEU A 443 -5.98 13.55 -2.88
CA LEU A 443 -7.25 14.25 -3.13
C LEU A 443 -7.09 15.78 -3.04
N ILE A 444 -6.35 16.30 -2.07
CA ILE A 444 -6.05 17.74 -1.97
C ILE A 444 -5.35 18.23 -3.22
N ARG A 445 -4.28 17.55 -3.65
CA ARG A 445 -3.52 17.91 -4.85
C ARG A 445 -4.38 17.92 -6.10
N LEU A 446 -5.26 16.92 -6.25
CA LEU A 446 -6.25 16.89 -7.34
C LEU A 446 -7.24 18.05 -7.25
N SER A 447 -7.70 18.41 -6.05
CA SER A 447 -8.69 19.48 -5.84
C SER A 447 -8.13 20.87 -6.13
N GLU A 448 -6.83 21.05 -5.89
CA GLU A 448 -6.13 22.32 -6.04
C GLU A 448 -5.34 22.43 -7.35
N ASN A 449 -5.49 21.45 -8.25
CA ASN A 449 -4.73 21.33 -9.49
C ASN A 449 -3.21 21.42 -9.29
N GLN A 450 -2.71 20.88 -8.17
CA GLN A 450 -1.28 20.73 -7.91
C GLN A 450 -0.71 19.52 -8.66
N SER A 451 0.62 19.39 -8.66
CA SER A 451 1.30 18.24 -9.25
C SER A 451 0.79 16.92 -8.69
N TYR A 452 0.38 16.03 -9.59
CA TYR A 452 -0.19 14.73 -9.24
C TYR A 452 0.80 13.89 -8.41
N LEU A 453 0.34 13.39 -7.27
CA LEU A 453 1.20 12.65 -6.33
C LEU A 453 1.61 11.29 -6.90
N THR A 454 2.90 11.12 -7.20
CA THR A 454 3.48 9.84 -7.66
C THR A 454 4.67 9.44 -6.80
N PHE A 455 5.04 8.16 -6.81
CA PHE A 455 6.20 7.68 -6.04
C PHE A 455 7.55 7.92 -6.74
N PHE A 456 7.53 8.25 -8.03
CA PHE A 456 8.73 8.27 -8.89
C PHE A 456 9.22 9.67 -9.28
N SER A 457 8.34 10.69 -9.27
CA SER A 457 8.58 12.12 -9.57
C SER A 457 9.75 12.44 -10.53
N ASN A 458 9.43 12.98 -11.71
CA ASN A 458 10.42 13.27 -12.75
C ASN A 458 11.10 14.65 -12.62
N GLY A 459 10.69 15.49 -11.65
CA GLY A 459 11.32 16.79 -11.38
C GLY A 459 11.04 17.90 -12.40
N ASP A 460 9.88 17.83 -13.08
CA ASP A 460 9.43 18.86 -14.03
C ASP A 460 9.08 20.20 -13.35
#